data_AF-A0A1V6BT11-F1
#
_entry.id   AF-A0A1V6BT11-F1
#
_cell.length_a   1.000
_cell.length_b   1.000
_cell.length_c   1.000
_cell.angle_alpha   90.00
_cell.angle_beta   90.00
_cell.angle_gamma   90.00
#
_symmetry.space_group_name_H-M   'P 1'
#
loop_
_entity.id
_entity.type
_entity.pdbx_description
1 polymer ?
#
loop_
_entity_poly.entity_id
_entity_poly.type
_entity_poly.pdbx_seq_one_letter_code
_entity_poly.pdbx_strand_id
1 'polypeptide(L)'
;MKKVWIEVENWEKSFITDCIENGIDAFFVSNKNDKENIEKLAKIDVFLLSELPDNIKFLNIKSKEDETAAGKIDRSISLVLETGDWKIIPFENLIAVRNNLFASVNNLEDALEAVGILEKGVDGIYIKNCSNNDKVTILKKLKSEKGKLEITTGEVLSVTKLSIGDRVCIDTISNMVDGEGMLVGDYSNGMVLVNSESNDNEYVASRPFRVNAGAVHCYVMTPEGRTKYLADLKSGDDVLIVNYKGETQTSVVGRIKLEKRPMLRIEVKGNIKNFSVVLQNAETIRIVTPDGKSKSVVQLKKGDKIAILEEKGGRHFGHKIEETIFEK
;
A
#
# COMPACT_ATOMS: atom_id res chain seq x y z
N MET A 1 -5.33 -1.48 1.67
CA MET A 1 -4.90 -2.82 2.15
C MET A 1 -6.16 -3.63 2.47
N LYS A 2 -6.19 -4.94 2.20
CA LYS A 2 -7.39 -5.75 2.46
C LYS A 2 -7.60 -5.95 3.96
N LYS A 3 -8.86 -5.86 4.39
CA LYS A 3 -9.25 -6.06 5.79
C LYS A 3 -9.47 -7.53 6.10
N VAL A 4 -9.10 -7.96 7.29
CA VAL A 4 -9.32 -9.31 7.81
C VAL A 4 -10.05 -9.16 9.13
N TRP A 5 -11.22 -9.78 9.21
CA TRP A 5 -12.05 -9.87 10.39
C TRP A 5 -12.11 -11.32 10.85
N ILE A 6 -12.02 -11.56 12.16
CA ILE A 6 -12.00 -12.91 12.71
C ILE A 6 -13.10 -13.07 13.75
N GLU A 7 -13.91 -14.14 13.60
CA GLU A 7 -14.78 -14.63 14.66
C GLU A 7 -13.98 -15.43 15.68
N VAL A 8 -14.08 -15.05 16.97
CA VAL A 8 -13.44 -15.73 18.09
C VAL A 8 -14.49 -16.56 18.81
N GLU A 9 -14.39 -17.88 18.67
CA GLU A 9 -15.33 -18.82 19.29
C GLU A 9 -15.01 -19.05 20.77
N ASN A 10 -13.73 -19.18 21.10
CA ASN A 10 -13.24 -19.40 22.45
C ASN A 10 -12.06 -18.47 22.73
N TRP A 11 -12.03 -17.84 23.91
CA TRP A 11 -10.91 -17.02 24.33
C TRP A 11 -9.62 -17.84 24.48
N GLU A 12 -8.61 -17.45 23.71
CA GLU A 12 -7.24 -17.95 23.84
C GLU A 12 -6.27 -16.79 23.67
N LYS A 13 -5.61 -16.37 24.76
CA LYS A 13 -4.75 -15.18 24.77
C LYS A 13 -3.61 -15.26 23.74
N SER A 14 -2.99 -16.44 23.56
CA SER A 14 -1.92 -16.67 22.57
C SER A 14 -2.40 -16.39 21.15
N PHE A 15 -3.55 -16.97 20.78
CA PHE A 15 -4.18 -16.74 19.47
C PHE A 15 -4.50 -15.27 19.22
N ILE A 16 -5.15 -14.59 20.17
CA ILE A 16 -5.50 -13.16 20.03
C ILE A 16 -4.24 -12.31 19.87
N THR A 17 -3.19 -12.60 20.64
CA THR A 17 -1.92 -11.86 20.57
C THR A 17 -1.24 -12.07 19.22
N ASP A 18 -1.18 -13.31 18.71
CA ASP A 18 -0.61 -13.61 17.37
C ASP A 18 -1.43 -12.90 16.27
N CYS A 19 -2.77 -12.88 16.36
CA CYS A 19 -3.59 -12.11 15.41
C CYS A 19 -3.27 -10.60 15.45
N ILE A 20 -3.13 -10.01 16.64
CA ILE A 20 -2.78 -8.59 16.80
C ILE A 20 -1.41 -8.29 16.19
N GLU A 21 -0.40 -9.11 16.48
CA GLU A 21 0.96 -8.95 15.97
C GLU A 21 1.03 -9.07 14.43
N ASN A 22 0.09 -9.79 13.82
CA ASN A 22 -0.01 -9.94 12.37
C ASN A 22 -1.01 -8.95 11.72
N GLY A 23 -1.45 -7.93 12.44
CA GLY A 23 -2.18 -6.79 11.86
C GLY A 23 -3.64 -7.08 11.53
N ILE A 24 -4.33 -7.90 12.34
CA ILE A 24 -5.79 -8.09 12.28
C ILE A 24 -6.55 -6.75 12.40
N ASP A 25 -7.66 -6.60 11.67
CA ASP A 25 -8.43 -5.34 11.67
C ASP A 25 -9.56 -5.32 12.68
N ALA A 26 -10.25 -6.46 12.90
CA ALA A 26 -11.29 -6.55 13.90
C ALA A 26 -11.54 -7.97 14.39
N PHE A 27 -12.04 -8.07 15.62
CA PHE A 27 -12.54 -9.31 16.21
C PHE A 27 -14.06 -9.27 16.39
N PHE A 28 -14.70 -10.42 16.22
CA PHE A 28 -16.11 -10.64 16.50
C PHE A 28 -16.22 -11.69 17.59
N VAL A 29 -16.92 -11.37 18.68
CA VAL A 29 -16.99 -12.23 19.87
C VAL A 29 -18.43 -12.44 20.32
N SER A 30 -18.70 -13.57 20.97
CA SER A 30 -20.04 -13.94 21.43
C SER A 30 -20.42 -13.37 22.80
N ASN A 31 -19.47 -12.91 23.59
CA ASN A 31 -19.70 -12.45 24.97
C ASN A 31 -18.90 -11.19 25.34
N LYS A 32 -19.41 -10.44 26.31
CA LYS A 32 -18.83 -9.15 26.74
C LYS A 32 -17.48 -9.30 27.43
N ASN A 33 -17.26 -10.39 28.14
CA ASN A 33 -16.00 -10.63 28.85
C ASN A 33 -14.82 -10.75 27.89
N ASP A 34 -14.98 -11.49 26.78
CA ASP A 34 -13.93 -11.63 25.78
C ASP A 34 -13.66 -10.30 25.08
N LYS A 35 -14.71 -9.51 24.79
CA LYS A 35 -14.57 -8.15 24.26
C LYS A 35 -13.69 -7.29 25.17
N GLU A 36 -14.03 -7.19 26.45
CA GLU A 36 -13.28 -6.41 27.42
C GLU A 36 -11.83 -6.90 27.56
N ASN A 37 -11.59 -8.22 27.45
CA ASN A 37 -10.26 -8.78 27.52
C ASN A 37 -9.41 -8.45 26.29
N ILE A 38 -9.97 -8.49 25.08
CA ILE A 38 -9.27 -8.08 23.84
C ILE A 38 -8.96 -6.58 23.89
N GLU A 39 -9.92 -5.74 24.28
CA GLU A 39 -9.75 -4.27 24.34
C GLU A 39 -8.68 -3.82 25.37
N LYS A 40 -8.42 -4.65 26.39
CA LYS A 40 -7.29 -4.44 27.33
C LYS A 40 -5.93 -4.77 26.72
N LEU A 41 -5.87 -5.62 25.69
CA LEU A 41 -4.61 -6.01 25.04
C LEU A 41 -4.15 -5.00 23.99
N ALA A 42 -5.07 -4.48 23.19
CA ALA A 42 -4.74 -3.55 22.11
C ALA A 42 -5.90 -2.60 21.77
N LYS A 43 -5.57 -1.47 21.14
CA LYS A 43 -6.56 -0.59 20.50
C LYS A 43 -6.97 -1.22 19.18
N ILE A 44 -8.05 -1.98 19.20
CA ILE A 44 -8.61 -2.67 18.04
C ILE A 44 -10.13 -2.70 18.09
N ASP A 45 -10.77 -2.77 16.93
CA ASP A 45 -12.22 -2.93 16.84
C ASP A 45 -12.64 -4.33 17.30
N VAL A 46 -13.56 -4.37 18.28
CA VAL A 46 -14.13 -5.61 18.81
C VAL A 46 -15.66 -5.50 18.86
N PHE A 47 -16.32 -6.35 18.07
CA PHE A 47 -17.76 -6.35 17.91
C PHE A 47 -18.41 -7.53 18.61
N LEU A 48 -19.53 -7.29 19.28
CA LEU A 48 -20.35 -8.35 19.86
C LEU A 48 -21.32 -8.86 18.79
N LEU A 49 -21.34 -10.17 18.55
CA LEU A 49 -22.26 -10.78 17.58
C LEU A 49 -23.74 -10.58 17.94
N SER A 50 -24.04 -10.44 19.24
CA SER A 50 -25.40 -10.17 19.74
C SER A 50 -25.81 -8.71 19.64
N GLU A 51 -24.86 -7.79 19.44
CA GLU A 51 -25.06 -6.34 19.45
C GLU A 51 -24.14 -5.70 18.40
N LEU A 52 -24.40 -6.03 17.13
CA LEU A 52 -23.64 -5.48 16.01
C LEU A 52 -24.00 -4.01 15.80
N PRO A 53 -23.03 -3.16 15.42
CA PRO A 53 -23.31 -1.77 15.09
C PRO A 53 -24.08 -1.66 13.78
N ASP A 54 -24.85 -0.58 13.62
CA ASP A 54 -25.71 -0.35 12.44
C ASP A 54 -24.96 -0.34 11.09
N ASN A 55 -23.64 -0.07 11.14
CA ASN A 55 -22.75 -0.03 9.99
C ASN A 55 -22.15 -1.41 9.62
N ILE A 56 -22.56 -2.51 10.25
CA ILE A 56 -22.15 -3.88 9.87
C ILE A 56 -23.40 -4.76 9.75
N LYS A 57 -23.54 -5.45 8.62
CA LYS A 57 -24.63 -6.42 8.40
C LYS A 57 -24.12 -7.73 7.79
N PHE A 58 -24.66 -8.84 8.27
CA PHE A 58 -24.43 -10.17 7.72
C PHE A 58 -25.60 -10.55 6.82
N LEU A 59 -25.30 -11.00 5.61
CA LEU A 59 -26.31 -11.47 4.66
C LEU A 59 -25.89 -12.81 4.06
N ASN A 60 -26.87 -13.69 3.88
CA ASN A 60 -26.69 -14.93 3.15
C ASN A 60 -27.32 -14.77 1.76
N ILE A 61 -26.51 -14.83 0.70
CA ILE A 61 -26.95 -14.65 -0.68
C ILE A 61 -27.26 -16.02 -1.28
N LYS A 62 -28.55 -16.30 -1.51
CA LYS A 62 -29.03 -17.57 -2.08
C LYS A 62 -29.68 -17.40 -3.45
N SER A 63 -30.02 -16.17 -3.82
CA SER A 63 -30.77 -15.85 -5.04
C SER A 63 -30.32 -14.52 -5.65
N LYS A 64 -30.78 -14.24 -6.88
CA LYS A 64 -30.49 -12.97 -7.56
C LYS A 64 -31.23 -11.79 -6.91
N GLU A 65 -32.37 -12.07 -6.30
CA GLU A 65 -33.14 -11.11 -5.50
C GLU A 65 -32.34 -10.65 -4.28
N ASP A 66 -31.68 -11.58 -3.57
CA ASP A 66 -30.81 -11.26 -2.43
C ASP A 66 -29.63 -10.37 -2.85
N GLU A 67 -29.02 -10.67 -4.00
CA GLU A 67 -27.93 -9.87 -4.57
C GLU A 67 -28.41 -8.44 -4.88
N THR A 68 -29.59 -8.32 -5.51
CA THR A 68 -30.18 -7.01 -5.84
C THR A 68 -30.53 -6.21 -4.58
N ALA A 69 -31.00 -6.88 -3.53
CA ALA A 69 -31.28 -6.27 -2.24
C ALA A 69 -29.98 -5.79 -1.57
N ALA A 70 -28.93 -6.61 -1.56
CA ALA A 70 -27.62 -6.26 -1.01
C ALA A 70 -27.01 -5.03 -1.73
N GLY A 71 -27.17 -4.94 -3.05
CA GLY A 71 -26.73 -3.80 -3.86
C GLY A 71 -27.39 -2.46 -3.49
N LYS A 72 -28.61 -2.49 -2.93
CA LYS A 72 -29.37 -1.29 -2.53
C LYS A 72 -29.08 -0.81 -1.10
N ILE A 73 -28.39 -1.62 -0.31
CA ILE A 73 -28.01 -1.23 1.05
C ILE A 73 -27.00 -0.08 0.99
N ASP A 74 -27.17 0.89 1.90
CA ASP A 74 -26.32 2.06 2.02
C ASP A 74 -24.83 1.69 1.97
N ARG A 75 -24.06 2.47 1.22
CA ARG A 75 -22.63 2.20 0.97
C ARG A 75 -21.76 2.40 2.20
N SER A 76 -22.23 3.10 3.23
CA SER A 76 -21.53 3.24 4.51
C SER A 76 -21.57 1.95 5.35
N ILE A 77 -22.47 1.02 5.04
CA ILE A 77 -22.61 -0.25 5.77
C ILE A 77 -21.68 -1.31 5.18
N SER A 78 -20.84 -1.90 6.03
CA SER A 78 -20.03 -3.06 5.69
C SER A 78 -20.91 -4.32 5.64
N LEU A 79 -20.93 -4.98 4.48
CA LEU A 79 -21.69 -6.21 4.29
C LEU A 79 -20.75 -7.42 4.34
N VAL A 80 -20.98 -8.28 5.33
CA VAL A 80 -20.37 -9.61 5.39
C VAL A 80 -21.30 -10.58 4.67
N LEU A 81 -20.83 -11.10 3.55
CA LEU A 81 -21.63 -11.95 2.67
C LEU A 81 -21.20 -13.40 2.83
N GLU A 82 -22.16 -14.23 3.19
CA GLU A 82 -22.07 -15.69 3.09
C GLU A 82 -22.73 -16.11 1.79
N THR A 83 -21.98 -16.80 0.94
CA THR A 83 -22.45 -17.37 -0.32
C THR A 83 -22.38 -18.88 -0.23
N GLY A 84 -23.34 -19.60 -0.82
CA GLY A 84 -23.27 -21.05 -0.97
C GLY A 84 -22.18 -21.49 -1.96
N ASP A 85 -22.42 -22.59 -2.68
CA ASP A 85 -21.44 -23.19 -3.60
C ASP A 85 -21.02 -22.28 -4.77
N TRP A 86 -21.78 -21.20 -5.04
CA TRP A 86 -21.50 -20.23 -6.09
C TRP A 86 -20.87 -18.95 -5.52
N LYS A 87 -19.62 -19.04 -5.05
CA LYS A 87 -18.97 -17.91 -4.34
C LYS A 87 -18.66 -16.71 -5.24
N ILE A 88 -18.23 -16.92 -6.49
CA ILE A 88 -17.59 -15.85 -7.28
C ILE A 88 -18.57 -14.81 -7.86
N ILE A 89 -19.67 -15.24 -8.50
CA ILE A 89 -20.53 -14.34 -9.30
C ILE A 89 -21.32 -13.33 -8.48
N PRO A 90 -21.83 -13.66 -7.26
CA PRO A 90 -22.47 -12.66 -6.42
C PRO A 90 -21.55 -11.47 -6.09
N PHE A 91 -20.27 -11.71 -5.81
CA PHE A 91 -19.32 -10.63 -5.53
C PHE A 91 -19.01 -9.80 -6.77
N GLU A 92 -18.78 -10.41 -7.93
CA GLU A 92 -18.48 -9.67 -9.17
C GLU A 92 -19.55 -8.64 -9.52
N ASN A 93 -20.82 -9.02 -9.38
CA ASN A 93 -21.94 -8.11 -9.63
C ASN A 93 -22.03 -6.99 -8.58
N LEU A 94 -21.78 -7.32 -7.30
CA LEU A 94 -21.89 -6.37 -6.20
C LEU A 94 -20.76 -5.34 -6.17
N ILE A 95 -19.53 -5.73 -6.53
CA ILE A 95 -18.37 -4.84 -6.62
C ILE A 95 -18.61 -3.72 -7.64
N ALA A 96 -19.38 -3.99 -8.70
CA ALA A 96 -19.70 -2.98 -9.71
C ALA A 96 -20.64 -1.87 -9.19
N VAL A 97 -21.40 -2.13 -8.13
CA VAL A 97 -22.45 -1.22 -7.64
C VAL A 97 -22.19 -0.65 -6.24
N ARG A 98 -21.32 -1.27 -5.43
CA ARG A 98 -20.95 -0.79 -4.09
C ARG A 98 -19.56 -1.27 -3.63
N ASN A 99 -19.08 -0.62 -2.58
CA ASN A 99 -17.89 -1.00 -1.80
C ASN A 99 -18.31 -1.49 -0.40
N ASN A 100 -17.34 -1.65 0.51
CA ASN A 100 -17.49 -2.20 1.85
C ASN A 100 -18.12 -3.60 1.83
N LEU A 101 -17.53 -4.49 1.03
CA LEU A 101 -17.90 -5.89 0.91
C LEU A 101 -16.86 -6.78 1.59
N PHE A 102 -17.33 -7.76 2.35
CA PHE A 102 -16.51 -8.75 3.04
C PHE A 102 -16.98 -10.16 2.68
N ALA A 103 -16.06 -11.02 2.26
CA ALA A 103 -16.38 -12.41 1.99
C ALA A 103 -16.27 -13.26 3.27
N SER A 104 -17.35 -13.94 3.65
CA SER A 104 -17.33 -14.91 4.73
C SER A 104 -16.65 -16.20 4.26
N VAL A 105 -15.62 -16.63 4.98
CA VAL A 105 -14.83 -17.83 4.66
C VAL A 105 -14.85 -18.79 5.83
N ASN A 106 -15.00 -20.10 5.54
CA ASN A 106 -15.16 -21.13 6.57
C ASN A 106 -13.98 -22.09 6.70
N ASN A 107 -12.98 -21.99 5.80
CA ASN A 107 -11.78 -22.81 5.82
C ASN A 107 -10.65 -22.12 5.02
N LEU A 108 -9.46 -22.74 4.97
CA LEU A 108 -8.31 -22.20 4.25
C LEU A 108 -8.54 -22.14 2.72
N GLU A 109 -9.16 -23.16 2.13
CA GLU A 109 -9.44 -23.23 0.69
C GLU A 109 -10.37 -22.09 0.26
N ASP A 110 -11.46 -21.89 0.99
CA ASP A 110 -12.38 -20.76 0.84
C ASP A 110 -11.66 -19.41 0.90
N ALA A 111 -10.75 -19.27 1.85
CA ALA A 111 -9.99 -18.04 2.03
C ALA A 111 -9.04 -17.79 0.85
N LEU A 112 -8.43 -18.83 0.30
CA LEU A 112 -7.58 -18.75 -0.89
C LEU A 112 -8.37 -18.41 -2.16
N GLU A 113 -9.56 -18.98 -2.33
CA GLU A 113 -10.47 -18.61 -3.42
C GLU A 113 -10.93 -17.15 -3.29
N ALA A 114 -11.23 -16.71 -2.07
CA ALA A 114 -11.60 -15.34 -1.79
C ALA A 114 -10.49 -14.34 -2.14
N VAL A 115 -9.20 -14.71 -2.14
CA VAL A 115 -8.09 -13.85 -2.60
C VAL A 115 -8.32 -13.39 -4.05
N GLY A 116 -8.71 -14.29 -4.95
CA GLY A 116 -8.97 -13.92 -6.35
C GLY A 116 -10.15 -12.95 -6.49
N ILE A 117 -11.10 -12.96 -5.55
CA ILE A 117 -12.22 -12.01 -5.49
C ILE A 117 -11.78 -10.69 -4.83
N LEU A 118 -10.87 -10.75 -3.85
CA LEU A 118 -10.24 -9.58 -3.25
C LEU A 118 -9.47 -8.77 -4.30
N GLU A 119 -8.69 -9.41 -5.18
CA GLU A 119 -8.03 -8.75 -6.31
C GLU A 119 -9.03 -8.00 -7.21
N LYS A 120 -10.26 -8.53 -7.35
CA LYS A 120 -11.34 -7.95 -8.16
C LYS A 120 -12.08 -6.80 -7.49
N GLY A 121 -11.94 -6.57 -6.17
CA GLY A 121 -12.45 -5.37 -5.51
C GLY A 121 -13.17 -5.55 -4.18
N VAL A 122 -13.27 -6.76 -3.62
CA VAL A 122 -13.79 -6.94 -2.25
C VAL A 122 -12.85 -6.30 -1.22
N ASP A 123 -13.38 -5.66 -0.19
CA ASP A 123 -12.59 -4.86 0.77
C ASP A 123 -11.90 -5.71 1.83
N GLY A 124 -12.45 -6.88 2.14
CA GLY A 124 -11.87 -7.80 3.12
C GLY A 124 -12.52 -9.17 3.20
N ILE A 125 -12.10 -9.95 4.18
CA ILE A 125 -12.71 -11.24 4.50
C ILE A 125 -13.13 -11.31 5.96
N TYR A 126 -14.14 -12.12 6.23
CA TYR A 126 -14.59 -12.51 7.55
C TYR A 126 -14.32 -14.00 7.75
N ILE A 127 -13.42 -14.35 8.65
CA ILE A 127 -13.02 -15.74 8.90
C ILE A 127 -13.88 -16.31 10.03
N LYS A 128 -14.67 -17.31 9.69
CA LYS A 128 -15.58 -18.04 10.57
C LYS A 128 -15.24 -19.53 10.58
N ASN A 129 -15.57 -20.27 11.64
CA ASN A 129 -15.53 -21.74 11.69
C ASN A 129 -14.17 -22.40 11.35
N CYS A 130 -13.07 -21.64 11.27
CA CYS A 130 -11.71 -22.13 11.05
C CYS A 130 -11.03 -22.43 12.39
N SER A 131 -10.04 -23.34 12.38
CA SER A 131 -9.15 -23.51 13.52
C SER A 131 -8.34 -22.22 13.78
N ASN A 132 -7.89 -22.00 15.02
CA ASN A 132 -7.07 -20.84 15.38
C ASN A 132 -5.79 -20.76 14.51
N ASN A 133 -5.16 -21.90 14.21
CA ASN A 133 -3.98 -21.96 13.35
C ASN A 133 -4.29 -21.56 11.90
N ASP A 134 -5.43 -22.00 11.36
CA ASP A 134 -5.84 -21.61 10.00
C ASP A 134 -6.16 -20.12 9.93
N LYS A 135 -6.87 -19.58 10.93
CA LYS A 135 -7.18 -18.15 11.06
C LYS A 135 -5.91 -17.29 11.00
N VAL A 136 -4.89 -17.65 11.78
CA VAL A 136 -3.58 -16.97 11.77
C VAL A 136 -2.88 -17.13 10.41
N THR A 137 -2.92 -18.33 9.81
CA THR A 137 -2.27 -18.61 8.52
C THR A 137 -2.87 -17.76 7.40
N ILE A 138 -4.21 -17.68 7.35
CA ILE A 138 -4.96 -16.85 6.40
C ILE A 138 -4.60 -15.38 6.60
N LEU A 139 -4.63 -14.89 7.85
CA LEU A 139 -4.28 -13.52 8.20
C LEU A 139 -2.87 -13.17 7.71
N LYS A 140 -1.87 -13.99 8.06
CA LYS A 140 -0.47 -13.81 7.63
C LYS A 140 -0.37 -13.72 6.12
N LYS A 141 -1.02 -14.64 5.40
CA LYS A 141 -0.99 -14.65 3.93
C LYS A 141 -1.55 -13.36 3.34
N LEU A 142 -2.75 -12.94 3.77
CA LEU A 142 -3.42 -11.73 3.26
C LEU A 142 -2.69 -10.44 3.62
N LYS A 143 -2.10 -10.36 4.81
CA LYS A 143 -1.35 -9.18 5.25
C LYS A 143 0.06 -9.12 4.65
N SER A 144 0.59 -10.28 4.26
CA SER A 144 1.88 -10.38 3.56
C SER A 144 1.78 -10.17 2.04
N GLU A 145 0.56 -10.07 1.49
CA GLU A 145 0.36 -9.97 0.06
C GLU A 145 0.92 -8.64 -0.47
N LYS A 146 2.05 -8.76 -1.19
CA LYS A 146 2.74 -7.63 -1.81
C LYS A 146 2.10 -7.35 -3.15
N GLY A 147 1.67 -6.11 -3.37
CA GLY A 147 1.31 -5.68 -4.72
C GLY A 147 2.53 -5.72 -5.64
N LYS A 148 2.31 -5.74 -6.95
CA LYS A 148 3.40 -5.74 -7.93
C LYS A 148 3.24 -4.62 -8.95
N LEU A 149 4.31 -3.87 -9.17
CA LEU A 149 4.43 -2.85 -10.20
C LEU A 149 5.40 -3.31 -11.30
N GLU A 150 5.19 -2.85 -12.52
CA GLU A 150 6.09 -3.13 -13.64
C GLU A 150 7.23 -2.11 -13.65
N ILE A 151 8.31 -2.43 -12.93
CA ILE A 151 9.54 -1.61 -12.94
C ILE A 151 10.31 -1.91 -14.22
N THR A 152 10.66 -0.85 -14.95
CA THR A 152 11.44 -0.93 -16.18
C THR A 152 12.76 -0.18 -16.04
N THR A 153 13.58 -0.19 -17.09
CA THR A 153 14.88 0.49 -17.09
C THR A 153 14.82 1.77 -17.93
N GLY A 154 15.22 2.88 -17.32
CA GLY A 154 15.48 4.15 -17.99
C GLY A 154 16.97 4.43 -18.17
N GLU A 155 17.29 5.46 -18.95
CA GLU A 155 18.66 5.93 -19.15
C GLU A 155 18.80 7.40 -18.75
N VAL A 156 19.82 7.74 -17.96
CA VAL A 156 20.12 9.13 -17.61
C VAL A 156 20.55 9.89 -18.86
N LEU A 157 19.85 10.98 -19.18
CA LEU A 157 20.18 11.89 -20.27
C LEU A 157 21.12 13.00 -19.82
N SER A 158 20.82 13.61 -18.68
CA SER A 158 21.59 14.72 -18.12
C SER A 158 21.44 14.78 -16.60
N VAL A 159 22.44 15.35 -15.94
CA VAL A 159 22.42 15.68 -14.50
C VAL A 159 22.87 17.13 -14.38
N THR A 160 21.95 18.01 -14.00
CA THR A 160 22.17 19.46 -13.97
C THR A 160 22.07 19.97 -12.54
N LYS A 161 23.08 20.72 -12.08
CA LYS A 161 23.03 21.40 -10.78
C LYS A 161 21.99 22.49 -10.80
N LEU A 162 21.15 22.52 -9.77
CA LEU A 162 20.19 23.59 -9.50
C LEU A 162 20.62 24.41 -8.28
N SER A 163 19.89 25.49 -8.02
CA SER A 163 20.02 26.27 -6.79
C SER A 163 19.55 25.48 -5.56
N ILE A 164 19.60 26.14 -4.41
CA ILE A 164 18.97 25.64 -3.19
C ILE A 164 17.45 25.55 -3.42
N GLY A 165 16.83 24.46 -2.96
CA GLY A 165 15.39 24.25 -2.98
C GLY A 165 14.92 23.50 -1.72
N ASP A 166 13.60 23.50 -1.49
CA ASP A 166 12.98 22.75 -0.40
C ASP A 166 12.89 21.26 -0.75
N ARG A 167 13.52 20.42 0.06
CA ARG A 167 13.57 18.96 -0.09
C ARG A 167 12.76 18.26 1.00
N VAL A 168 12.00 17.25 0.60
CA VAL A 168 11.20 16.39 1.47
C VAL A 168 11.95 15.09 1.75
N CYS A 169 12.11 14.76 3.03
CA CYS A 169 12.44 13.43 3.52
C CYS A 169 11.19 12.78 4.10
N ILE A 170 11.03 11.50 3.81
CA ILE A 170 9.97 10.67 4.37
C ILE A 170 10.62 9.67 5.33
N ASP A 171 10.30 9.78 6.62
CA ASP A 171 10.63 8.77 7.63
C ASP A 171 9.41 7.88 7.82
N THR A 172 9.54 6.60 7.53
CA THR A 172 8.46 5.61 7.69
C THR A 172 8.57 4.89 9.05
N ILE A 173 7.57 4.06 9.35
CA ILE A 173 7.59 3.13 10.47
C ILE A 173 8.17 1.75 10.09
N SER A 174 8.82 1.62 8.93
CA SER A 174 9.33 0.36 8.41
C SER A 174 10.75 0.52 7.90
N ASN A 175 11.67 -0.32 8.35
CA ASN A 175 13.00 -0.38 7.77
C ASN A 175 12.93 -0.98 6.36
N MET A 176 13.71 -0.39 5.44
CA MET A 176 13.93 -0.88 4.08
C MET A 176 15.34 -1.45 3.96
N VAL A 177 15.62 -2.18 2.89
CA VAL A 177 16.99 -2.61 2.52
C VAL A 177 17.49 -1.90 1.26
N ASP A 178 18.74 -2.14 0.86
CA ASP A 178 19.23 -1.60 -0.42
C ASP A 178 18.43 -2.19 -1.59
N GLY A 179 18.12 -1.34 -2.58
CA GLY A 179 17.20 -1.67 -3.66
C GLY A 179 15.72 -1.46 -3.31
N GLU A 180 15.40 -1.06 -2.07
CA GLU A 180 14.06 -0.65 -1.63
C GLU A 180 14.00 0.85 -1.35
N GLY A 181 12.88 1.45 -1.75
CA GLY A 181 12.63 2.86 -1.51
C GLY A 181 11.30 3.31 -2.08
N MET A 182 11.24 4.51 -2.65
CA MET A 182 10.00 5.09 -3.16
C MET A 182 10.15 5.60 -4.59
N LEU A 183 9.07 5.48 -5.36
CA LEU A 183 8.99 6.01 -6.72
C LEU A 183 8.68 7.50 -6.65
N VAL A 184 9.58 8.32 -7.19
CA VAL A 184 9.50 9.78 -7.17
C VAL A 184 9.81 10.35 -8.56
N GLY A 185 9.05 11.37 -8.99
CA GLY A 185 9.31 12.05 -10.26
C GLY A 185 8.74 13.47 -10.26
N ASP A 186 9.20 14.33 -11.16
CA ASP A 186 8.60 15.66 -11.34
C ASP A 186 7.17 15.54 -11.89
N TYR A 187 6.85 14.41 -12.53
CA TYR A 187 5.55 14.10 -13.12
C TYR A 187 5.00 12.78 -12.57
N SER A 188 3.67 12.65 -12.52
CA SER A 188 3.00 11.48 -11.95
C SER A 188 3.13 10.20 -12.80
N ASN A 189 3.56 10.32 -14.05
CA ASN A 189 3.62 9.22 -15.03
C ASN A 189 5.05 8.86 -15.49
N GLY A 190 6.06 9.43 -14.84
CA GLY A 190 7.46 9.07 -15.02
C GLY A 190 8.21 9.29 -13.71
N MET A 191 8.58 8.20 -13.05
CA MET A 191 9.20 8.21 -11.73
C MET A 191 10.48 7.37 -11.72
N VAL A 192 11.45 7.76 -10.92
CA VAL A 192 12.63 6.94 -10.60
C VAL A 192 12.45 6.28 -9.24
N LEU A 193 13.06 5.12 -9.03
CA LEU A 193 13.09 4.48 -7.72
C LEU A 193 14.23 5.07 -6.86
N VAL A 194 13.89 5.97 -5.95
CA VAL A 194 14.82 6.58 -5.00
C VAL A 194 15.04 5.62 -3.84
N ASN A 195 16.29 5.21 -3.63
CA ASN A 195 16.65 4.25 -2.58
C ASN A 195 16.47 4.86 -1.18
N SER A 196 16.15 4.00 -0.22
CA SER A 196 16.25 4.34 1.19
C SER A 196 17.69 4.69 1.60
N GLU A 197 17.86 5.38 2.73
CA GLU A 197 19.16 5.64 3.37
C GLU A 197 19.66 4.36 4.09
N SER A 198 19.53 3.21 3.44
CA SER A 198 19.84 1.87 3.98
C SER A 198 21.30 1.44 3.80
N ASN A 199 22.05 2.09 2.90
CA ASN A 199 23.48 1.85 2.76
C ASN A 199 24.26 2.62 3.83
N ASP A 200 25.17 1.94 4.52
CA ASP A 200 26.15 2.61 5.38
C ASP A 200 27.15 3.41 4.53
N ASN A 201 27.65 4.49 5.12
CA ASN A 201 28.74 5.30 4.60
C ASN A 201 29.70 5.63 5.75
N GLU A 202 30.97 5.86 5.44
CA GLU A 202 32.05 6.15 6.39
C GLU A 202 31.74 7.34 7.31
N TYR A 203 30.89 8.26 6.85
CA TYR A 203 30.60 9.53 7.53
C TYR A 203 29.28 9.56 8.29
N VAL A 204 28.31 8.69 7.95
CA VAL A 204 26.93 8.77 8.46
C VAL A 204 26.35 7.36 8.58
N ALA A 205 25.83 7.04 9.77
CA ALA A 205 25.07 5.81 9.99
C ALA A 205 23.80 5.77 9.14
N SER A 206 23.49 4.59 8.60
CA SER A 206 22.27 4.34 7.83
C SER A 206 21.01 4.63 8.64
N ARG A 207 19.96 5.04 7.93
CA ARG A 207 18.59 5.21 8.42
C ARG A 207 17.67 4.49 7.45
N PRO A 208 17.57 3.16 7.54
CA PRO A 208 16.88 2.36 6.52
C PRO A 208 15.38 2.66 6.43
N PHE A 209 14.78 3.31 7.43
CA PHE A 209 13.39 3.80 7.41
C PHE A 209 13.20 5.13 6.66
N ARG A 210 14.28 5.77 6.19
CA ARG A 210 14.24 7.11 5.56
C ARG A 210 14.42 7.01 4.05
N VAL A 211 13.60 7.76 3.31
CA VAL A 211 13.84 8.08 1.90
C VAL A 211 14.00 9.58 1.74
N ASN A 212 15.10 9.99 1.12
CA ASN A 212 15.34 11.39 0.75
C ASN A 212 14.65 11.68 -0.60
N ALA A 213 13.32 11.81 -0.56
CA ALA A 213 12.44 11.63 -1.70
C ALA A 213 12.68 12.60 -2.86
N GLY A 214 12.72 13.92 -2.64
CA GLY A 214 12.87 14.90 -3.72
C GLY A 214 12.46 16.32 -3.34
N ALA A 215 12.33 17.19 -4.34
CA ALA A 215 11.80 18.55 -4.15
C ALA A 215 10.30 18.53 -3.79
N VAL A 216 9.82 19.56 -3.11
CA VAL A 216 8.41 19.66 -2.67
C VAL A 216 7.36 19.46 -3.77
N HIS A 217 7.66 19.81 -5.03
CA HIS A 217 6.75 19.67 -6.16
C HIS A 217 6.75 18.27 -6.80
N CYS A 218 7.70 17.40 -6.46
CA CYS A 218 7.74 16.07 -7.05
C CYS A 218 6.52 15.25 -6.59
N TYR A 219 6.07 14.34 -7.43
CA TYR A 219 5.10 13.32 -7.10
C TYR A 219 5.78 12.11 -6.47
N VAL A 220 5.06 11.43 -5.59
CA VAL A 220 5.40 10.10 -5.06
C VAL A 220 4.27 9.11 -5.37
N MET A 221 4.62 7.86 -5.64
CA MET A 221 3.65 6.77 -5.71
C MET A 221 3.16 6.38 -4.31
N THR A 222 1.85 6.25 -4.17
CA THR A 222 1.13 5.85 -2.96
C THR A 222 0.34 4.57 -3.23
N PRO A 223 -0.16 3.87 -2.19
CA PRO A 223 -0.92 2.63 -2.38
C PRO A 223 -2.11 2.78 -3.33
N GLU A 224 -2.59 1.65 -3.85
CA GLU A 224 -3.70 1.57 -4.82
C GLU A 224 -3.38 2.26 -6.15
N GLY A 225 -2.08 2.35 -6.46
CA GLY A 225 -1.59 2.97 -7.69
C GLY A 225 -2.05 4.42 -7.79
N ARG A 226 -1.98 5.20 -6.70
CA ARG A 226 -2.29 6.64 -6.68
C ARG A 226 -1.01 7.45 -6.54
N THR A 227 -1.05 8.74 -6.89
CA THR A 227 0.09 9.65 -6.69
C THR A 227 -0.29 10.85 -5.83
N LYS A 228 0.67 11.37 -5.07
CA LYS A 228 0.53 12.63 -4.30
C LYS A 228 1.74 13.52 -4.54
N TYR A 229 1.57 14.83 -4.40
CA TYR A 229 2.73 15.72 -4.25
C TYR A 229 3.44 15.44 -2.94
N LEU A 230 4.77 15.53 -2.94
CA LEU A 230 5.58 15.40 -1.72
C LEU A 230 5.22 16.48 -0.70
N ALA A 231 4.82 17.69 -1.14
CA ALA A 231 4.35 18.77 -0.27
C ALA A 231 3.06 18.44 0.50
N ASP A 232 2.22 17.54 -0.03
CA ASP A 232 0.92 17.21 0.55
C ASP A 232 0.98 16.06 1.56
N LEU A 233 2.11 15.35 1.65
CA LEU A 233 2.31 14.28 2.61
C LEU A 233 2.39 14.81 4.04
N LYS A 234 1.80 14.05 4.96
CA LYS A 234 1.86 14.32 6.41
C LYS A 234 2.07 13.04 7.20
N SER A 235 2.41 13.18 8.48
CA SER A 235 2.46 12.05 9.41
C SER A 235 1.10 11.34 9.44
N GLY A 236 1.13 10.01 9.43
CA GLY A 236 -0.06 9.16 9.35
C GLY A 236 -0.55 8.85 7.93
N ASP A 237 -0.01 9.49 6.89
CA ASP A 237 -0.34 9.12 5.52
C ASP A 237 0.32 7.78 5.13
N ASP A 238 -0.38 7.00 4.32
CA ASP A 238 0.18 5.79 3.71
C ASP A 238 1.12 6.13 2.55
N VAL A 239 2.22 5.38 2.46
CA VAL A 239 3.23 5.45 1.39
C VAL A 239 3.56 4.05 0.89
N LEU A 240 4.00 3.98 -0.37
CA LEU A 240 4.34 2.72 -1.02
C LEU A 240 5.85 2.54 -1.09
N ILE A 241 6.35 1.53 -0.38
CA ILE A 241 7.71 1.03 -0.53
C ILE A 241 7.74 0.09 -1.72
N VAL A 242 8.73 0.25 -2.59
CA VAL A 242 8.89 -0.54 -3.82
C VAL A 242 10.32 -1.04 -3.91
N ASN A 243 10.50 -2.29 -4.32
CA ASN A 243 11.83 -2.84 -4.63
C ASN A 243 12.10 -2.88 -6.14
N TYR A 244 13.35 -3.16 -6.52
CA TYR A 244 13.77 -3.22 -7.93
C TYR A 244 13.03 -4.27 -8.79
N LYS A 245 12.41 -5.28 -8.17
CA LYS A 245 11.57 -6.29 -8.86
C LYS A 245 10.11 -5.84 -9.00
N GLY A 246 9.78 -4.68 -8.46
CA GLY A 246 8.45 -4.11 -8.41
C GLY A 246 7.55 -4.68 -7.31
N GLU A 247 8.07 -5.48 -6.39
CA GLU A 247 7.30 -5.89 -5.22
C GLU A 247 7.06 -4.68 -4.32
N THR A 248 5.84 -4.56 -3.80
CA THR A 248 5.42 -3.39 -3.04
C THR A 248 4.96 -3.73 -1.63
N GLN A 249 5.18 -2.80 -0.72
CA GLN A 249 4.72 -2.87 0.66
C GLN A 249 4.18 -1.50 1.07
N THR A 250 3.02 -1.48 1.73
CA THR A 250 2.52 -0.23 2.32
C THR A 250 3.19 0.01 3.67
N SER A 251 3.61 1.25 3.92
CA SER A 251 4.06 1.72 5.22
C SER A 251 3.40 3.06 5.53
N VAL A 252 3.56 3.54 6.75
CA VAL A 252 2.99 4.81 7.21
C VAL A 252 4.12 5.81 7.41
N VAL A 253 3.87 7.06 7.02
CA VAL A 253 4.76 8.18 7.32
C VAL A 253 4.75 8.45 8.83
N GLY A 254 5.87 8.18 9.48
CA GLY A 254 6.08 8.61 10.87
C GLY A 254 6.34 10.10 10.94
N ARG A 255 7.23 10.63 10.09
CA ARG A 255 7.62 12.04 10.06
C ARG A 255 8.01 12.50 8.65
N ILE A 256 7.61 13.72 8.31
CA ILE A 256 8.14 14.46 7.16
C ILE A 256 9.20 15.46 7.63
N LYS A 257 10.35 15.49 6.97
CA LYS A 257 11.40 16.50 7.20
C LYS A 257 11.60 17.35 5.94
N LEU A 258 11.22 18.61 6.04
CA LEU A 258 11.38 19.62 4.99
C LEU A 258 12.59 20.51 5.31
N GLU A 259 13.55 20.59 4.39
CA GLU A 259 14.77 21.39 4.57
C GLU A 259 15.30 21.94 3.25
N LYS A 260 15.98 23.08 3.31
CA LYS A 260 16.61 23.71 2.14
C LYS A 260 17.97 23.09 1.86
N ARG A 261 18.16 22.57 0.65
CA ARG A 261 19.42 21.93 0.21
C ARG A 261 19.75 22.26 -1.24
N PRO A 262 21.04 22.21 -1.65
CA PRO A 262 21.41 22.23 -3.07
C PRO A 262 20.77 21.04 -3.80
N MET A 263 20.26 21.26 -5.01
CA MET A 263 19.50 20.25 -5.76
C MET A 263 20.18 19.88 -7.09
N LEU A 264 19.81 18.73 -7.64
CA LEU A 264 20.13 18.24 -8.99
C LEU A 264 18.81 17.98 -9.72
N ARG A 265 18.74 18.39 -10.99
CA ARG A 265 17.75 17.89 -11.94
C ARG A 265 18.35 16.75 -12.73
N ILE A 266 17.71 15.59 -12.71
CA ILE A 266 18.11 14.40 -13.44
C ILE A 266 17.08 14.17 -14.54
N GLU A 267 17.50 14.27 -15.79
CA GLU A 267 16.66 13.93 -16.94
C GLU A 267 16.85 12.47 -17.31
N VAL A 268 15.74 11.79 -17.59
CA VAL A 268 15.71 10.36 -17.84
C VAL A 268 14.98 10.10 -19.15
N LYS A 269 15.61 9.29 -20.00
CA LYS A 269 14.97 8.67 -21.16
C LYS A 269 14.20 7.46 -20.69
N GLY A 270 12.88 7.61 -20.63
CA GLY A 270 11.95 6.50 -20.46
C GLY A 270 11.66 5.76 -21.76
N ASN A 271 10.86 4.71 -21.66
CA ASN A 271 10.36 3.91 -22.76
C ASN A 271 9.14 4.55 -23.44
N ILE A 272 8.36 5.33 -22.69
CA ILE A 272 7.18 6.05 -23.19
C ILE A 272 7.57 7.49 -23.52
N LYS A 273 8.14 8.20 -22.54
CA LYS A 273 8.55 9.59 -22.71
C LYS A 273 9.75 9.93 -21.84
N ASN A 274 10.44 11.01 -22.21
CA ASN A 274 11.43 11.59 -21.32
C ASN A 274 10.72 12.27 -20.16
N PHE A 275 11.32 12.18 -18.98
CA PHE A 275 10.86 12.85 -17.78
C PHE A 275 12.05 13.29 -16.94
N SER A 276 11.80 13.97 -15.83
CA SER A 276 12.85 14.36 -14.89
C SER A 276 12.44 14.14 -13.44
N VAL A 277 13.44 14.20 -12.57
CA VAL A 277 13.27 14.25 -11.12
C VAL A 277 14.24 15.27 -10.54
N VAL A 278 13.78 16.05 -9.56
CA VAL A 278 14.64 16.93 -8.76
C VAL A 278 14.97 16.32 -7.40
N LEU A 279 16.25 15.98 -7.19
CA LEU A 279 16.76 15.35 -5.97
C LEU A 279 17.83 16.21 -5.29
N GLN A 280 18.10 15.96 -4.01
CA GLN A 280 19.18 16.65 -3.31
C GLN A 280 20.54 16.30 -3.92
N ASN A 281 21.42 17.30 -4.05
CA ASN A 281 22.83 17.10 -4.42
C ASN A 281 23.65 16.62 -3.21
N ALA A 282 23.63 15.32 -2.92
CA ALA A 282 24.45 14.72 -1.88
C ALA A 282 24.73 13.24 -2.16
N GLU A 283 25.86 12.73 -1.66
CA GLU A 283 26.30 11.35 -1.90
C GLU A 283 25.36 10.29 -1.32
N THR A 284 24.66 10.63 -0.24
CA THR A 284 23.70 9.76 0.47
C THR A 284 22.40 9.56 -0.30
N ILE A 285 22.18 10.36 -1.36
CA ILE A 285 21.00 10.23 -2.22
C ILE A 285 21.35 9.26 -3.33
N ARG A 286 20.60 8.16 -3.43
CA ARG A 286 20.89 7.08 -4.36
C ARG A 286 19.65 6.70 -5.14
N ILE A 287 19.82 6.32 -6.40
CA ILE A 287 18.76 5.79 -7.26
C ILE A 287 19.04 4.30 -7.49
N VAL A 288 18.00 3.49 -7.41
CA VAL A 288 18.10 2.05 -7.62
C VAL A 288 18.43 1.75 -9.09
N THR A 289 19.36 0.84 -9.31
CA THR A 289 19.78 0.35 -10.62
C THR A 289 19.02 -0.95 -10.96
N PRO A 290 18.93 -1.34 -12.25
CA PRO A 290 18.16 -2.53 -12.65
C PRO A 290 18.62 -3.87 -12.03
N ASP A 291 19.87 -3.93 -11.54
CA ASP A 291 20.43 -5.09 -10.85
C ASP A 291 20.07 -5.15 -9.35
N GLY A 292 19.26 -4.21 -8.85
CA GLY A 292 18.82 -4.15 -7.45
C GLY A 292 19.81 -3.50 -6.49
N LYS A 293 20.93 -2.98 -7.00
CA LYS A 293 21.81 -2.08 -6.24
C LYS A 293 21.31 -0.65 -6.32
N SER A 294 22.03 0.27 -5.71
CA SER A 294 21.78 1.69 -5.84
C SER A 294 23.05 2.45 -6.22
N LYS A 295 22.89 3.55 -6.97
CA LYS A 295 23.97 4.45 -7.39
C LYS A 295 23.74 5.85 -6.87
N SER A 296 24.78 6.45 -6.31
CA SER A 296 24.73 7.81 -5.79
C SER A 296 24.47 8.84 -6.89
N VAL A 297 23.60 9.82 -6.64
CA VAL A 297 23.24 10.85 -7.62
C VAL A 297 24.42 11.73 -8.02
N VAL A 298 25.42 11.90 -7.16
CA VAL A 298 26.63 12.68 -7.48
C VAL A 298 27.59 11.92 -8.41
N GLN A 299 27.40 10.61 -8.55
CA GLN A 299 28.15 9.73 -9.46
C GLN A 299 27.35 9.39 -10.72
N LEU A 300 26.11 9.84 -10.84
CA LEU A 300 25.29 9.64 -12.03
C LEU A 300 25.84 10.44 -13.20
N LYS A 301 25.85 9.82 -14.37
CA LYS A 301 26.28 10.40 -15.63
C LYS A 301 25.39 9.93 -16.77
N LYS A 302 25.43 10.65 -17.88
CA LYS A 302 24.73 10.28 -19.11
C LYS A 302 25.04 8.83 -19.50
N GLY A 303 23.99 8.08 -19.85
CA GLY A 303 24.08 6.67 -20.24
C GLY A 303 23.91 5.68 -19.08
N ASP A 304 23.95 6.13 -17.82
CA ASP A 304 23.66 5.25 -16.68
C ASP A 304 22.23 4.72 -16.73
N LYS A 305 22.06 3.44 -16.38
CA LYS A 305 20.76 2.76 -16.34
C LYS A 305 20.20 2.79 -14.92
N ILE A 306 18.92 3.13 -14.80
CA ILE A 306 18.21 3.26 -13.52
C ILE A 306 16.84 2.61 -13.56
N ALA A 307 16.33 2.19 -12.41
CA ALA A 307 15.00 1.64 -12.25
C ALA A 307 13.94 2.76 -12.29
N ILE A 308 12.93 2.60 -13.14
CA ILE A 308 11.87 3.58 -13.38
C ILE A 308 10.50 2.92 -13.37
N LEU A 309 9.48 3.73 -13.10
CA LEU A 309 8.08 3.42 -13.40
C LEU A 309 7.55 4.47 -14.37
N GLU A 310 6.91 4.01 -15.44
CA GLU A 310 6.16 4.85 -16.36
C GLU A 310 4.74 4.34 -16.47
N GLU A 311 3.78 5.26 -16.61
CA GLU A 311 2.39 4.92 -16.85
C GLU A 311 1.87 5.60 -18.11
N LYS A 312 1.01 4.90 -18.85
CA LYS A 312 0.27 5.48 -19.98
C LYS A 312 -0.87 6.35 -19.43
N GLY A 313 -0.86 7.65 -19.78
CA GLY A 313 -1.89 8.64 -19.39
C GLY A 313 -1.38 9.70 -18.40
N GLY A 314 -2.21 10.72 -18.14
CA GLY A 314 -2.01 11.69 -17.07
C GLY A 314 -2.69 11.24 -15.77
N ARG A 315 -2.31 11.80 -14.62
CA ARG A 315 -3.09 11.66 -13.39
C ARG A 315 -3.57 13.02 -12.94
N HIS A 316 -4.85 13.13 -12.60
CA HIS A 316 -5.40 14.31 -11.94
C HIS A 316 -5.78 13.92 -10.51
N PHE A 317 -5.22 14.61 -9.52
CA PHE A 317 -5.42 14.30 -8.09
C PHE A 317 -5.17 12.82 -7.73
N GLY A 318 -4.14 12.21 -8.32
CA GLY A 318 -3.74 10.84 -8.01
C GLY A 318 -4.57 9.75 -8.69
N HIS A 319 -5.67 10.09 -9.38
CA HIS A 319 -6.46 9.14 -10.17
C HIS A 319 -5.93 9.03 -11.60
N LYS A 320 -5.93 7.81 -12.15
CA LYS A 320 -5.59 7.57 -13.57
C LYS A 320 -6.71 8.13 -14.43
N ILE A 321 -6.39 9.09 -15.29
CA ILE A 321 -7.34 9.65 -16.25
C ILE A 321 -6.74 9.51 -17.65
N GLU A 322 -7.53 9.08 -18.62
CA GLU A 322 -7.20 9.20 -20.04
C GLU A 322 -7.37 10.67 -20.51
N GLU A 323 -6.77 11.61 -19.79
CA GLU A 323 -6.76 13.03 -20.17
C GLU A 323 -5.36 13.45 -20.63
N THR A 324 -5.35 14.36 -21.61
CA THR A 324 -4.12 15.00 -22.10
C THR A 324 -3.77 16.14 -21.15
N ILE A 325 -3.02 15.84 -20.09
CA ILE A 325 -2.47 16.86 -19.19
C ILE A 325 -1.12 17.32 -19.76
N PHE A 326 -0.96 18.64 -19.94
CA PHE A 326 0.28 19.25 -20.44
C PHE A 326 1.00 19.96 -19.29
N GLU A 327 2.07 19.35 -18.78
CA GLU A 327 2.96 19.91 -17.74
C GLU A 327 4.30 20.30 -18.40
N LYS A 328 4.89 21.44 -18.02
CA LYS A 328 6.13 22.01 -18.61
C LYS A 328 7.22 22.17 -17.56
#